data_AF-A0A9W5KWY6-F1
#
_entry.id   AF-A0A9W5KWY6-F1
#
_cell.length_a   1.000
_cell.length_b   1.000
_cell.length_c   1.000
_cell.angle_alpha   90.00
_cell.angle_beta   90.00
_cell.angle_gamma   90.00
#
_symmetry.space_group_name_H-M   'P 1'
#
loop_
_entity.id
_entity.type
_entity.pdbx_description
1 polymer ?
#
loop_
_entity_poly.entity_id
_entity_poly.type
_entity_poly.pdbx_seq_one_letter_code
_entity_poly.pdbx_strand_id
1 'polypeptide(L)'
;MKNSMFSLLDFYIENLEIREEIYKFIESKEEHGFYFSRLTILHFEMFNGSSNEIIKAASAVEYLNLALDIIDDIQDEDNAGNTWGSINKATLLNYAILLIFISQKILIDIELMKKDAILRYFNELTITAIQGQHLDLNMVCTNEEQYLEIIKKKSGALTSLAVVIGVLIAQDNYALESIIEYATYIGISGQLLNDASDVIRLDDKSDVRNKKLTFPVLYLLNHPSQNLTIVKSYYNDEIGFGELIENRELIIKEILNSKAIEYTLIYKEIFVQKALEIVKGIAFSNQKKEYEFIDFLLGGGK
;
A
#
# COMPACT_ATOMS: atom_id res chain seq x y z
N MET A 1 17.11 -3.98 7.24
CA MET A 1 16.51 -2.77 6.66
C MET A 1 16.66 -1.55 7.56
N LYS A 2 16.07 -1.53 8.76
CA LYS A 2 16.15 -0.40 9.71
C LYS A 2 17.53 0.26 9.81
N ASN A 3 18.58 -0.50 10.13
CA ASN A 3 19.94 0.05 10.27
C ASN A 3 20.46 0.74 8.99
N SER A 4 20.11 0.22 7.81
CA SER A 4 20.47 0.86 6.55
C SER A 4 19.74 2.19 6.38
N MET A 5 18.45 2.24 6.70
CA MET A 5 17.69 3.48 6.67
C MET A 5 18.27 4.49 7.67
N PHE A 6 18.56 4.09 8.91
CA PHE A 6 19.18 5.00 9.88
C PHE A 6 20.50 5.59 9.36
N SER A 7 21.37 4.75 8.82
CA SER A 7 22.65 5.19 8.24
C SER A 7 22.47 6.11 7.02
N LEU A 8 21.42 5.94 6.23
CA LEU A 8 21.13 6.83 5.10
C LEU A 8 20.63 8.20 5.59
N LEU A 9 19.78 8.25 6.61
CA LEU A 9 19.37 9.53 7.22
C LEU A 9 20.56 10.26 7.83
N ASP A 10 21.47 9.54 8.51
CA ASP A 10 22.71 10.12 9.04
C ASP A 10 23.59 10.75 7.98
N PHE A 11 23.58 10.17 6.79
CA PHE A 11 24.34 10.67 5.66
C PHE A 11 23.67 11.88 4.97
N TYR A 12 22.35 11.87 4.84
CA TYR A 12 21.60 12.87 4.06
C TYR A 12 21.03 14.04 4.89
N ILE A 13 20.89 13.88 6.20
CA ILE A 13 20.26 14.88 7.09
C ILE A 13 21.24 15.31 8.18
N GLU A 14 21.66 16.56 8.15
CA GLU A 14 22.54 17.13 9.18
C GLU A 14 21.79 17.38 10.50
N ASN A 15 20.53 17.84 10.42
CA ASN A 15 19.72 18.20 11.58
C ASN A 15 19.37 16.95 12.42
N LEU A 16 19.85 16.92 13.66
CA LEU A 16 19.65 15.79 14.58
C LEU A 16 18.18 15.61 15.00
N GLU A 17 17.47 16.69 15.29
CA GLU A 17 16.06 16.65 15.72
C GLU A 17 15.17 16.01 14.64
N ILE A 18 15.40 16.37 13.37
CA ILE A 18 14.69 15.77 12.24
C ILE A 18 14.99 14.27 12.15
N ARG A 19 16.25 13.87 12.32
CA ARG A 19 16.64 12.44 12.27
C ARG A 19 15.99 11.64 13.36
N GLU A 20 16.06 12.11 14.60
CA GLU A 20 15.47 11.44 15.77
C GLU A 20 13.97 11.24 15.59
N GLU A 21 13.27 12.18 14.96
CA GLU A 21 11.85 12.04 14.71
C GLU A 21 11.53 11.03 13.60
N ILE A 22 12.28 11.06 12.49
CA ILE A 22 12.09 10.09 11.41
C ILE A 22 12.50 8.68 11.85
N TYR A 23 13.46 8.53 12.78
CA TYR A 23 13.79 7.21 13.35
C TYR A 23 12.58 6.54 14.00
N LYS A 24 11.79 7.30 14.76
CA LYS A 24 10.56 6.78 15.38
C LYS A 24 9.57 6.29 14.32
N PHE A 25 9.47 7.00 13.19
CA PHE A 25 8.59 6.61 12.08
C PHE A 25 9.06 5.29 11.44
N ILE A 26 10.38 5.13 11.24
CA ILE A 26 10.97 3.90 10.71
C ILE A 26 10.77 2.73 11.69
N GLU A 27 10.92 2.96 12.99
CA GLU A 27 10.69 1.92 14.02
C GLU A 27 9.22 1.47 14.01
N SER A 28 8.27 2.40 13.89
CA SER A 28 6.86 2.06 13.73
C SER A 28 6.58 1.26 12.43
N LYS A 29 7.28 1.58 11.34
CA LYS A 29 7.21 0.79 10.10
C LYS A 29 7.83 -0.60 10.22
N GLU A 30 8.85 -0.77 11.06
CA GLU A 30 9.49 -2.07 11.29
C GLU A 30 8.51 -3.10 11.86
N GLU A 31 7.57 -2.67 12.70
CA GLU A 31 6.50 -3.53 13.24
C GLU A 31 5.61 -4.13 12.16
N HIS A 32 5.54 -3.47 10.99
CA HIS A 32 4.80 -3.92 9.79
C HIS A 32 5.71 -4.62 8.77
N GLY A 33 6.96 -4.89 9.13
CA GLY A 33 7.88 -5.76 8.39
C GLY A 33 8.51 -5.16 7.13
N PHE A 34 8.45 -3.84 6.92
CA PHE A 34 8.98 -3.14 5.74
C PHE A 34 8.58 -3.80 4.40
N TYR A 35 7.28 -3.97 4.22
CA TYR A 35 6.66 -4.70 3.12
C TYR A 35 7.26 -4.40 1.74
N PHE A 36 7.38 -3.11 1.38
CA PHE A 36 7.82 -2.72 0.05
C PHE A 36 9.31 -2.99 -0.17
N SER A 37 10.16 -2.73 0.83
CA SER A 37 11.58 -3.11 0.74
C SER A 37 11.78 -4.62 0.59
N ARG A 38 10.97 -5.45 1.28
CA ARG A 38 10.99 -6.91 1.15
C ARG A 38 10.59 -7.33 -0.26
N LEU A 39 9.55 -6.74 -0.83
CA LEU A 39 9.16 -6.99 -2.22
C LEU A 39 10.28 -6.62 -3.20
N THR A 40 10.90 -5.45 -3.04
CA THR A 40 12.02 -5.01 -3.88
C THR A 40 13.19 -5.99 -3.82
N ILE A 41 13.59 -6.41 -2.62
CA ILE A 41 14.69 -7.37 -2.44
C ILE A 41 14.32 -8.75 -3.01
N LEU A 42 13.12 -9.25 -2.70
CA LEU A 42 12.67 -10.56 -3.16
C LEU A 42 12.68 -10.66 -4.68
N HIS A 43 12.19 -9.64 -5.39
CA HIS A 43 12.20 -9.63 -6.85
C HIS A 43 13.62 -9.49 -7.40
N PHE A 44 14.47 -8.69 -6.77
CA PHE A 44 15.90 -8.67 -7.13
C PHE A 44 16.53 -10.07 -7.02
N GLU A 45 16.23 -10.82 -5.96
CA GLU A 45 16.75 -12.17 -5.73
C GLU A 45 16.14 -13.24 -6.67
N MET A 46 14.83 -13.14 -6.97
CA MET A 46 14.13 -14.02 -7.94
C MET A 46 14.78 -13.96 -9.34
N PHE A 47 15.32 -12.79 -9.67
CA PHE A 47 16.01 -12.51 -10.92
C PHE A 47 17.55 -12.60 -10.81
N ASN A 48 18.05 -13.15 -9.70
CA ASN A 48 19.47 -13.40 -9.45
C ASN A 48 20.35 -12.14 -9.62
N GLY A 49 19.87 -11.00 -9.14
CA GLY A 49 20.61 -9.75 -9.16
C GLY A 49 21.88 -9.81 -8.31
N SER A 50 22.89 -9.04 -8.69
CA SER A 50 24.23 -9.04 -8.08
C SER A 50 24.70 -7.68 -7.55
N SER A 51 23.88 -6.63 -7.68
CA SER A 51 24.20 -5.29 -7.18
C SER A 51 24.27 -5.24 -5.65
N ASN A 52 25.35 -4.67 -5.12
CA ASN A 52 25.50 -4.38 -3.69
C ASN A 52 24.63 -3.18 -3.23
N GLU A 53 24.02 -2.46 -4.17
CA GLU A 53 23.22 -1.27 -3.90
C GLU A 53 21.74 -1.58 -3.65
N ILE A 54 21.33 -2.86 -3.75
CA ILE A 54 19.92 -3.27 -3.58
C ILE A 54 19.34 -2.83 -2.24
N ILE A 55 20.10 -2.91 -1.14
CA ILE A 55 19.60 -2.51 0.18
C ILE A 55 19.33 -1.00 0.25
N LYS A 56 20.16 -0.17 -0.40
CA LYS A 56 19.95 1.28 -0.47
C LYS A 56 18.76 1.61 -1.37
N ALA A 57 18.63 0.93 -2.51
CA ALA A 57 17.48 1.10 -3.39
C ALA A 57 16.14 0.68 -2.72
N ALA A 58 16.14 -0.45 -2.01
CA ALA A 58 14.97 -0.89 -1.23
C ALA A 58 14.65 0.07 -0.08
N SER A 59 15.67 0.70 0.52
CA SER A 59 15.48 1.77 1.52
C SER A 59 14.84 3.01 0.89
N ALA A 60 15.24 3.40 -0.33
CA ALA A 60 14.60 4.49 -1.06
C ALA A 60 13.11 4.20 -1.30
N VAL A 61 12.78 3.02 -1.82
CA VAL A 61 11.38 2.59 -1.99
C VAL A 61 10.60 2.67 -0.68
N GLU A 62 11.18 2.23 0.44
CA GLU A 62 10.51 2.30 1.75
C GLU A 62 10.33 3.74 2.24
N TYR A 63 11.29 4.64 2.01
CA TYR A 63 11.14 6.07 2.34
C TYR A 63 10.01 6.74 1.57
N LEU A 64 9.88 6.43 0.28
CA LEU A 64 8.75 6.93 -0.50
C LEU A 64 7.43 6.47 0.10
N ASN A 65 7.29 5.17 0.40
CA ASN A 65 6.06 4.65 0.97
C ASN A 65 5.76 5.25 2.35
N LEU A 66 6.77 5.38 3.22
CA LEU A 66 6.61 6.07 4.50
C LEU A 66 6.15 7.53 4.32
N ALA A 67 6.70 8.26 3.34
CA ALA A 67 6.27 9.62 3.06
C ALA A 67 4.80 9.67 2.59
N LEU A 68 4.40 8.73 1.74
CA LEU A 68 3.04 8.65 1.23
C LEU A 68 2.05 8.28 2.32
N ASP A 69 2.39 7.36 3.24
CA ASP A 69 1.56 7.02 4.40
C ASP A 69 1.35 8.24 5.32
N ILE A 70 2.41 9.00 5.60
CA ILE A 70 2.30 10.25 6.39
C ILE A 70 1.36 11.24 5.68
N ILE A 71 1.45 11.36 4.35
CA ILE A 71 0.57 12.26 3.58
C ILE A 71 -0.88 11.74 3.59
N ASP A 72 -1.10 10.44 3.43
CA ASP A 72 -2.41 9.77 3.48
C ASP A 72 -3.10 10.06 4.83
N ASP A 73 -2.40 9.85 5.95
CA ASP A 73 -2.92 10.15 7.29
C ASP A 73 -3.27 11.64 7.52
N ILE A 74 -2.53 12.56 6.88
CA ILE A 74 -2.85 13.99 6.90
C ILE A 74 -4.12 14.28 6.11
N GLN A 75 -4.27 13.65 4.94
CA GLN A 75 -5.38 13.84 4.02
C GLN A 75 -6.69 13.23 4.56
N ASP A 76 -6.60 12.06 5.17
CA ASP A 76 -7.73 11.33 5.75
C ASP A 76 -8.09 11.80 7.18
N GLU A 77 -7.31 12.72 7.72
CA GLU A 77 -7.41 13.22 9.11
C GLU A 77 -7.24 12.15 10.20
N ASP A 78 -6.66 11.00 9.84
CA ASP A 78 -6.49 9.82 10.71
C ASP A 78 -5.17 9.80 11.51
N ASN A 79 -4.46 10.94 11.57
CA ASN A 79 -3.21 11.10 12.33
C ASN A 79 -3.29 10.63 13.79
N ALA A 80 -4.45 10.78 14.44
CA ALA A 80 -4.59 10.48 15.86
C ALA A 80 -4.22 9.02 16.13
N GLY A 81 -3.29 8.76 17.07
CA GLY A 81 -2.88 7.42 17.48
C GLY A 81 -1.93 6.66 16.52
N ASN A 82 -1.50 7.29 15.43
CA ASN A 82 -0.27 6.88 14.75
C ASN A 82 0.95 7.45 15.48
N THR A 83 2.13 6.89 15.24
CA THR A 83 3.39 7.29 15.91
C THR A 83 3.69 8.79 15.74
N TRP A 84 3.25 9.37 14.63
CA TRP A 84 3.39 10.80 14.33
C TRP A 84 2.18 11.67 14.75
N GLY A 85 1.13 11.10 15.34
CA GLY A 85 -0.14 11.79 15.59
C GLY A 85 -0.08 12.99 16.55
N SER A 86 1.00 13.10 17.33
CA SER A 86 1.23 14.24 18.23
C SER A 86 1.96 15.41 17.56
N ILE A 87 2.50 15.20 16.35
CA ILE A 87 3.25 16.21 15.58
C ILE A 87 2.25 17.03 14.77
N ASN A 88 2.48 18.34 14.68
CA ASN A 88 1.61 19.22 13.91
C ASN A 88 1.65 18.88 12.40
N LYS A 89 0.50 19.01 11.73
CA LYS A 89 0.32 18.66 10.29
C LYS A 89 1.35 19.32 9.37
N ALA A 90 1.73 20.58 9.64
CA ALA A 90 2.70 21.31 8.80
C ALA A 90 4.11 20.70 8.88
N THR A 91 4.53 20.27 10.07
CA THR A 91 5.82 19.62 10.29
C THR A 91 5.84 18.23 9.66
N LEU A 92 4.75 17.47 9.79
CA LEU A 92 4.62 16.16 9.14
C LEU A 92 4.69 16.25 7.62
N LEU A 93 3.99 17.23 7.03
CA LEU A 93 4.07 17.47 5.59
C LEU A 93 5.51 17.81 5.17
N ASN A 94 6.23 18.61 5.96
CA ASN A 94 7.63 18.92 5.69
C ASN A 94 8.53 17.67 5.76
N TYR A 95 8.31 16.78 6.74
CA TYR A 95 9.04 15.51 6.84
C TYR A 95 8.72 14.56 5.68
N ALA A 96 7.46 14.45 5.27
CA ALA A 96 7.08 13.65 4.12
C ALA A 96 7.74 14.17 2.82
N ILE A 97 7.72 15.50 2.60
CA ILE A 97 8.42 16.11 1.46
C ILE A 97 9.92 15.78 1.50
N LEU A 98 10.56 15.90 2.67
CA LEU A 98 11.97 15.55 2.84
C LEU A 98 12.24 14.09 2.48
N LEU A 99 11.41 13.16 2.96
CA LEU A 99 11.55 11.72 2.67
C LEU A 99 11.41 11.40 1.18
N ILE A 100 10.50 12.06 0.46
CA ILE A 100 10.37 11.94 -1.01
C ILE A 100 11.68 12.32 -1.71
N PHE A 101 12.26 13.47 -1.34
CA PHE A 101 13.50 13.94 -1.95
C PHE A 101 14.70 13.07 -1.55
N ILE A 102 14.76 12.58 -0.31
CA ILE A 102 15.79 11.63 0.13
C ILE A 102 15.70 10.33 -0.67
N SER A 103 14.50 9.78 -0.84
CA SER A 103 14.29 8.59 -1.66
C SER A 103 14.84 8.77 -3.08
N GLN A 104 14.50 9.87 -3.74
CA GLN A 104 15.01 10.15 -5.09
C GLN A 104 16.53 10.36 -5.08
N LYS A 105 17.06 11.08 -4.09
CA LYS A 105 18.49 11.36 -3.97
C LYS A 105 19.30 10.08 -3.79
N ILE A 106 18.82 9.13 -3.00
CA ILE A 106 19.45 7.82 -2.82
C ILE A 106 19.59 7.13 -4.18
N LEU A 107 18.51 7.02 -4.97
CA LEU A 107 18.54 6.38 -6.30
C LEU A 107 19.46 7.09 -7.29
N ILE A 108 19.60 8.42 -7.17
CA ILE A 108 20.53 9.23 -7.98
C ILE A 108 21.99 8.94 -7.60
N ASP A 109 22.30 8.77 -6.32
CA ASP A 109 23.67 8.66 -5.82
C ASP A 109 24.28 7.27 -5.97
N ILE A 110 23.46 6.22 -5.87
CA ILE A 110 23.94 4.84 -5.96
C ILE A 110 24.30 4.45 -7.39
N GLU A 111 25.27 3.55 -7.55
CA GLU A 111 25.73 3.07 -8.86
C GLU A 111 24.79 1.97 -9.38
N LEU A 112 23.91 2.34 -10.32
CA LEU A 112 22.96 1.43 -10.95
C LEU A 112 23.16 1.43 -12.47
N MET A 113 23.22 0.24 -13.06
CA MET A 113 23.34 0.06 -14.50
C MET A 113 22.20 0.73 -15.28
N LYS A 114 20.96 0.62 -14.78
CA LYS A 114 19.74 1.14 -15.41
C LYS A 114 19.16 2.39 -14.75
N LYS A 115 20.01 3.26 -14.22
CA LYS A 115 19.58 4.42 -13.43
C LYS A 115 18.43 5.22 -14.06
N ASP A 116 18.53 5.53 -15.36
CA ASP A 116 17.48 6.29 -16.07
C ASP A 116 16.13 5.56 -16.13
N ALA A 117 16.15 4.24 -16.34
CA ALA A 117 14.92 3.44 -16.35
C ALA A 117 14.32 3.31 -14.95
N ILE A 118 15.17 3.11 -13.94
CA ILE A 118 14.78 3.02 -12.54
C ILE A 118 14.11 4.32 -12.10
N LEU A 119 14.74 5.48 -12.33
CA LEU A 119 14.17 6.79 -11.98
C LEU A 119 12.88 7.08 -12.76
N ARG A 120 12.81 6.69 -14.03
CA ARG A 120 11.58 6.83 -14.84
C ARG A 120 10.42 6.04 -14.24
N TYR A 121 10.58 4.73 -14.03
CA TYR A 121 9.51 3.90 -13.46
C TYR A 121 9.16 4.30 -12.03
N PHE A 122 10.17 4.66 -11.22
CA PHE A 122 9.96 5.20 -9.88
C PHE A 122 9.03 6.41 -9.92
N ASN A 123 9.30 7.38 -10.79
CA ASN A 123 8.49 8.59 -10.89
C ASN A 123 7.11 8.35 -11.53
N GLU A 124 7.03 7.59 -12.64
CA GLU A 124 5.77 7.32 -13.34
C GLU A 124 4.77 6.55 -12.47
N LEU A 125 5.24 5.54 -11.73
CA LEU A 125 4.37 4.78 -10.82
C LEU A 125 4.01 5.58 -9.56
N THR A 126 4.90 6.44 -9.07
CA THR A 126 4.55 7.40 -7.99
C THR A 126 3.48 8.37 -8.44
N ILE A 127 3.59 8.94 -9.65
CA ILE A 127 2.57 9.84 -10.22
C ILE A 127 1.24 9.11 -10.34
N THR A 128 1.25 7.86 -10.82
CA THR A 128 0.04 7.03 -10.93
C THR A 128 -0.60 6.79 -9.57
N ALA A 129 0.21 6.47 -8.55
CA ALA A 129 -0.24 6.30 -7.17
C ALA A 129 -0.93 7.55 -6.61
N ILE A 130 -0.32 8.73 -6.80
CA ILE A 130 -0.88 10.01 -6.37
C ILE A 130 -2.20 10.33 -7.12
N GLN A 131 -2.29 9.99 -8.40
CA GLN A 131 -3.55 10.12 -9.14
C GLN A 131 -4.63 9.16 -8.61
N GLY A 132 -4.26 7.94 -8.24
CA GLY A 132 -5.14 7.00 -7.54
C GLY A 132 -5.65 7.58 -6.23
N GLN A 133 -4.75 8.14 -5.42
CA GLN A 133 -5.10 8.81 -4.16
C GLN A 133 -6.08 9.96 -4.37
N HIS A 134 -5.88 10.77 -5.42
CA HIS A 134 -6.81 11.85 -5.75
C HIS A 134 -8.22 11.33 -6.05
N LEU A 135 -8.35 10.19 -6.75
CA LEU A 135 -9.66 9.60 -7.03
C LEU A 135 -10.33 9.04 -5.76
N ASP A 136 -9.52 8.45 -4.87
CA ASP A 136 -9.95 7.93 -3.57
C ASP A 136 -10.53 9.05 -2.68
N LEU A 137 -9.78 10.14 -2.49
CA LEU A 137 -10.19 11.31 -1.69
C LEU A 137 -11.46 11.99 -2.21
N ASN A 138 -11.64 12.05 -3.53
CA ASN A 138 -12.82 12.67 -4.13
C ASN A 138 -14.02 11.72 -4.23
N MET A 139 -13.91 10.50 -3.68
CA MET A 139 -14.96 9.48 -3.69
C MET A 139 -15.58 9.27 -5.08
N VAL A 140 -14.73 9.24 -6.13
CA VAL A 140 -15.18 9.12 -7.53
C VAL A 140 -15.57 7.67 -7.86
N CYS A 141 -16.26 7.01 -6.94
CA CYS A 141 -16.62 5.61 -7.02
C CYS A 141 -18.10 5.44 -6.67
N THR A 142 -18.85 4.83 -7.58
CA THR A 142 -20.26 4.49 -7.38
C THR A 142 -20.52 2.99 -7.50
N ASN A 143 -19.50 2.22 -7.90
CA ASN A 143 -19.59 0.79 -8.11
C ASN A 143 -18.21 0.11 -7.98
N GLU A 144 -18.23 -1.21 -7.85
CA GLU A 144 -17.05 -2.05 -7.63
C GLU A 144 -16.01 -1.94 -8.76
N GLU A 145 -16.42 -1.77 -10.02
CA GLU A 145 -15.48 -1.63 -11.15
C GLU A 145 -14.66 -0.33 -11.03
N GLN A 146 -15.33 0.78 -10.69
CA GLN A 146 -14.64 2.05 -10.43
C GLN A 146 -13.70 1.94 -9.23
N TYR A 147 -14.13 1.27 -8.17
CA TYR A 147 -13.28 1.04 -6.99
C TYR A 147 -12.01 0.26 -7.36
N LEU A 148 -12.15 -0.81 -8.13
CA LEU A 148 -11.02 -1.62 -8.58
C LEU A 148 -10.03 -0.79 -9.40
N GLU A 149 -10.49 0.14 -10.24
CA GLU A 149 -9.61 1.05 -10.99
C GLU A 149 -8.91 2.08 -10.09
N ILE A 150 -9.54 2.52 -8.98
CA ILE A 150 -8.90 3.40 -7.99
C ILE A 150 -7.74 2.66 -7.30
N ILE A 151 -8.01 1.49 -6.72
CA ILE A 151 -6.98 0.75 -5.95
C ILE A 151 -5.89 0.19 -6.87
N LYS A 152 -6.21 -0.13 -8.12
CA LYS A 152 -5.21 -0.42 -9.17
C LYS A 152 -4.23 0.74 -9.37
N LYS A 153 -4.74 1.97 -9.43
CA LYS A 153 -3.89 3.17 -9.58
C LYS A 153 -3.19 3.56 -8.29
N LYS A 154 -3.78 3.31 -7.10
CA LYS A 154 -3.20 3.62 -5.78
C LYS A 154 -2.25 2.51 -5.33
N SER A 155 -2.77 1.45 -4.68
CA SER A 155 -1.97 0.36 -4.10
C SER A 155 -1.30 -0.53 -5.15
N GLY A 156 -1.95 -0.74 -6.29
CA GLY A 156 -1.41 -1.50 -7.42
C GLY A 156 -0.16 -0.85 -8.02
N ALA A 157 -0.16 0.46 -8.21
CA ALA A 157 0.99 1.20 -8.72
C ALA A 157 2.18 1.21 -7.73
N LEU A 158 1.92 1.38 -6.43
CA LEU A 158 2.98 1.34 -5.40
C LEU A 158 3.61 -0.04 -5.27
N THR A 159 2.80 -1.09 -5.32
CA THR A 159 3.30 -2.48 -5.32
C THR A 159 4.13 -2.74 -6.58
N SER A 160 3.64 -2.29 -7.75
CA SER A 160 4.38 -2.36 -9.01
C SER A 160 5.71 -1.62 -8.95
N LEU A 161 5.75 -0.45 -8.31
CA LEU A 161 6.98 0.33 -8.12
C LEU A 161 8.01 -0.50 -7.36
N ALA A 162 7.66 -1.07 -6.21
CA ALA A 162 8.59 -1.86 -5.42
C ALA A 162 9.14 -3.07 -6.19
N VAL A 163 8.26 -3.78 -6.91
CA VAL A 163 8.63 -4.93 -7.74
C VAL A 163 9.55 -4.54 -8.88
N VAL A 164 9.14 -3.58 -9.71
CA VAL A 164 9.87 -3.16 -10.91
C VAL A 164 11.26 -2.64 -10.56
N ILE A 165 11.42 -1.89 -9.47
CA ILE A 165 12.73 -1.40 -9.03
C ILE A 165 13.67 -2.57 -8.71
N GLY A 166 13.20 -3.60 -8.00
CA GLY A 166 13.98 -4.80 -7.73
C GLY A 166 14.42 -5.53 -9.01
N VAL A 167 13.49 -5.68 -9.95
CA VAL A 167 13.72 -6.33 -11.25
C VAL A 167 14.72 -5.56 -12.11
N LEU A 168 14.58 -4.24 -12.21
CA LEU A 168 15.46 -3.40 -13.02
C LEU A 168 16.89 -3.35 -12.48
N ILE A 169 17.07 -3.52 -11.17
CA ILE A 169 18.40 -3.62 -10.55
C ILE A 169 19.02 -5.00 -10.81
N ALA A 170 18.20 -6.04 -11.02
CA ALA A 170 18.69 -7.40 -11.22
C ALA A 170 19.33 -7.65 -12.59
N GLN A 171 18.63 -7.45 -13.72
CA GLN A 171 19.22 -7.62 -15.07
C GLN A 171 18.51 -6.85 -16.21
N ASP A 172 18.98 -7.11 -17.44
CA ASP A 172 18.77 -6.29 -18.62
C ASP A 172 17.47 -6.52 -19.39
N ASN A 173 16.87 -7.72 -19.38
CA ASN A 173 15.79 -8.05 -20.32
C ASN A 173 14.68 -8.90 -19.69
N TYR A 174 13.54 -8.26 -19.38
CA TYR A 174 12.40 -8.92 -18.74
C TYR A 174 11.08 -8.49 -19.37
N ALA A 175 10.06 -9.35 -19.24
CA ALA A 175 8.68 -9.02 -19.54
C ALA A 175 8.12 -8.04 -18.49
N LEU A 176 8.65 -6.81 -18.46
CA LEU A 176 8.28 -5.78 -17.48
C LEU A 176 6.78 -5.51 -17.47
N GLU A 177 6.11 -5.60 -18.62
CA GLU A 177 4.65 -5.46 -18.70
C GLU A 177 3.93 -6.54 -17.88
N SER A 178 4.26 -7.81 -18.08
CA SER A 178 3.71 -8.91 -17.28
C SER A 178 4.08 -8.78 -15.80
N ILE A 179 5.28 -8.28 -15.50
CA ILE A 179 5.74 -8.04 -14.13
C ILE A 179 4.90 -6.96 -13.43
N ILE A 180 4.68 -5.83 -14.10
CA ILE A 180 3.81 -4.75 -13.63
C ILE A 180 2.39 -5.27 -13.45
N GLU A 181 1.90 -6.07 -14.38
CA GLU A 181 0.54 -6.60 -14.34
C GLU A 181 0.31 -7.49 -13.10
N TYR A 182 1.15 -8.50 -12.85
CA TYR A 182 0.97 -9.32 -11.65
C TYR A 182 1.22 -8.52 -10.37
N ALA A 183 2.19 -7.60 -10.36
CA ALA A 183 2.46 -6.77 -9.19
C ALA A 183 1.27 -5.85 -8.86
N THR A 184 0.59 -5.35 -9.89
CA THR A 184 -0.65 -4.59 -9.75
C THR A 184 -1.75 -5.45 -9.12
N TYR A 185 -1.93 -6.69 -9.59
CA TYR A 185 -2.91 -7.61 -8.98
C TYR A 185 -2.59 -7.94 -7.52
N ILE A 186 -1.31 -8.00 -7.13
CA ILE A 186 -0.91 -8.17 -5.73
C ILE A 186 -1.33 -6.95 -4.91
N GLY A 187 -1.04 -5.74 -5.39
CA GLY A 187 -1.44 -4.51 -4.69
C GLY A 187 -2.97 -4.38 -4.53
N ILE A 188 -3.72 -4.77 -5.56
CA ILE A 188 -5.19 -4.85 -5.50
C ILE A 188 -5.62 -5.86 -4.43
N SER A 189 -5.03 -7.07 -4.44
CA SER A 189 -5.38 -8.12 -3.48
C SER A 189 -5.06 -7.73 -2.03
N GLY A 190 -3.97 -7.00 -1.80
CA GLY A 190 -3.60 -6.47 -0.49
C GLY A 190 -4.58 -5.41 0.01
N GLN A 191 -5.01 -4.50 -0.86
CA GLN A 191 -6.02 -3.50 -0.50
C GLN A 191 -7.36 -4.14 -0.16
N LEU A 192 -7.82 -5.13 -0.95
CA LEU A 192 -9.06 -5.86 -0.63
C LEU A 192 -8.99 -6.60 0.71
N LEU A 193 -7.81 -7.12 1.09
CA LEU A 193 -7.61 -7.72 2.41
C LEU A 193 -7.68 -6.69 3.54
N ASN A 194 -7.10 -5.50 3.34
CA ASN A 194 -7.20 -4.40 4.29
C ASN A 194 -8.66 -3.96 4.46
N ASP A 195 -9.36 -3.68 3.36
CA ASP A 195 -10.76 -3.25 3.37
C ASP A 195 -11.67 -4.26 4.10
N ALA A 196 -11.45 -5.56 3.87
CA ALA A 196 -12.19 -6.64 4.53
C ALA A 196 -11.99 -6.66 6.05
N SER A 197 -10.82 -6.21 6.52
CA SER A 197 -10.48 -6.10 7.94
C SER A 197 -10.96 -4.77 8.54
N ASP A 198 -10.90 -3.68 7.76
CA ASP A 198 -11.20 -2.32 8.21
C ASP A 198 -12.70 -2.05 8.28
N VAL A 199 -13.53 -2.71 7.49
CA VAL A 199 -14.99 -2.51 7.49
C VAL A 199 -15.66 -2.83 8.84
N ILE A 200 -15.03 -3.65 9.69
CA ILE A 200 -15.52 -3.96 11.04
C ILE A 200 -14.87 -3.10 12.13
N ARG A 201 -13.86 -2.30 11.80
CA ARG A 201 -13.28 -1.31 12.71
C ARG A 201 -14.20 -0.10 12.71
N LEU A 202 -15.19 -0.05 13.60
CA LEU A 202 -16.12 1.09 13.73
C LEU A 202 -15.67 2.03 14.85
N ASP A 203 -14.64 2.82 14.57
CA ASP A 203 -14.08 3.82 15.48
C ASP A 203 -13.84 5.17 14.78
N ASP A 204 -13.23 6.10 15.52
CA ASP A 204 -12.95 7.46 15.04
C ASP A 204 -11.96 7.52 13.86
N LYS A 205 -11.35 6.40 13.46
CA LYS A 205 -10.34 6.29 12.40
C LYS A 205 -10.71 5.24 11.34
N SER A 206 -12.01 5.05 11.19
CA SER A 206 -12.54 4.04 10.29
C SER A 206 -12.84 4.63 8.92
N ASP A 207 -12.58 3.86 7.88
CA ASP A 207 -13.06 4.15 6.52
C ASP A 207 -14.56 4.42 6.51
N VAL A 208 -15.30 3.74 7.40
CA VAL A 208 -16.72 3.97 7.63
C VAL A 208 -16.98 5.40 8.10
N ARG A 209 -16.28 5.92 9.11
CA ARG A 209 -16.45 7.32 9.56
C ARG A 209 -16.26 8.32 8.42
N ASN A 210 -15.25 8.07 7.59
CA ASN A 210 -14.94 8.93 6.44
C ASN A 210 -15.85 8.64 5.24
N LYS A 211 -16.84 7.76 5.38
CA LYS A 211 -17.77 7.33 4.33
C LYS A 211 -17.07 6.85 3.06
N LYS A 212 -15.87 6.29 3.18
CA LYS A 212 -15.16 5.72 2.04
C LYS A 212 -15.97 4.55 1.47
N LEU A 213 -16.22 4.60 0.16
CA LEU A 213 -16.97 3.58 -0.56
C LEU A 213 -16.04 2.40 -0.92
N THR A 214 -15.51 1.73 0.10
CA THR A 214 -14.64 0.56 -0.04
C THR A 214 -15.41 -0.63 -0.61
N PHE A 215 -14.70 -1.65 -1.10
CA PHE A 215 -15.31 -2.82 -1.73
C PHE A 215 -16.42 -3.50 -0.87
N PRO A 216 -16.21 -3.82 0.42
CA PRO A 216 -17.27 -4.40 1.24
C PRO A 216 -18.42 -3.43 1.50
N VAL A 217 -18.17 -2.12 1.56
CA VAL A 217 -19.21 -1.10 1.71
C VAL A 217 -20.09 -1.04 0.46
N LEU A 218 -19.49 -1.02 -0.73
CA LEU A 218 -20.23 -1.04 -2.00
C LEU A 218 -21.14 -2.27 -2.10
N TYR A 219 -20.64 -3.44 -1.68
CA TYR A 219 -21.45 -4.64 -1.59
C TYR A 219 -22.64 -4.44 -0.65
N LEU A 220 -22.40 -3.95 0.58
CA LEU A 220 -23.47 -3.69 1.57
C LEU A 220 -24.53 -2.74 1.02
N LEU A 221 -24.13 -1.64 0.38
CA LEU A 221 -25.04 -0.63 -0.14
C LEU A 221 -25.90 -1.17 -1.30
N ASN A 222 -25.31 -1.97 -2.20
CA ASN A 222 -25.98 -2.46 -3.41
C ASN A 222 -26.74 -3.79 -3.23
N HIS A 223 -26.53 -4.52 -2.13
CA HIS A 223 -27.20 -5.81 -1.96
C HIS A 223 -28.71 -5.64 -1.63
N PRO A 224 -29.62 -6.29 -2.38
CA PRO A 224 -31.08 -6.15 -2.20
C PRO A 224 -31.63 -6.92 -0.99
N SER A 225 -30.81 -7.78 -0.37
CA SER A 225 -31.20 -8.66 0.72
C SER A 225 -31.09 -7.96 2.09
N GLN A 226 -32.25 -7.72 2.69
CA GLN A 226 -32.54 -7.44 4.11
C GLN A 226 -32.29 -6.03 4.66
N ASN A 227 -33.41 -5.45 5.12
CA ASN A 227 -33.61 -4.38 6.11
C ASN A 227 -32.60 -3.23 6.07
N LEU A 228 -33.09 -2.04 5.71
CA LEU A 228 -32.56 -0.70 6.03
C LEU A 228 -31.38 -0.77 7.03
N THR A 229 -30.19 -1.05 6.52
CA THR A 229 -29.03 -1.33 7.35
C THR A 229 -28.66 0.02 7.96
N ILE A 230 -28.35 0.06 9.25
CA ILE A 230 -27.90 1.31 9.91
C ILE A 230 -26.70 1.91 9.14
N VAL A 231 -25.88 1.05 8.51
CA VAL A 231 -24.85 1.45 7.53
C VAL A 231 -25.43 2.20 6.33
N LYS A 232 -26.47 1.69 5.65
CA LYS A 232 -27.10 2.40 4.52
C LYS A 232 -27.66 3.76 4.95
N SER A 233 -28.36 3.81 6.07
CA SER A 233 -28.87 5.07 6.62
C SER A 233 -27.76 6.06 6.94
N TYR A 234 -26.64 5.57 7.49
CA TYR A 234 -25.48 6.42 7.76
C TYR A 234 -24.84 6.97 6.48
N TYR A 235 -24.64 6.13 5.46
CA TYR A 235 -24.08 6.56 4.17
C TYR A 235 -25.04 7.50 3.41
N ASN A 236 -26.34 7.38 3.62
CA ASN A 236 -27.38 8.27 3.06
C ASN A 236 -27.61 9.56 3.87
N ASP A 237 -26.82 9.83 4.92
CA ASP A 237 -27.01 10.98 5.82
C ASP A 237 -28.34 11.00 6.59
N GLU A 238 -29.02 9.84 6.72
CA GLU A 238 -30.24 9.69 7.50
C GLU A 238 -29.95 9.66 9.01
N ILE A 239 -28.75 9.19 9.39
CA ILE A 239 -28.26 9.17 10.77
C ILE A 239 -26.83 9.73 10.85
N GLY A 240 -26.48 10.26 12.03
CA GLY A 240 -25.14 10.77 12.31
C GLY A 240 -24.18 9.69 12.82
N PHE A 241 -22.88 10.03 12.87
CA PHE A 241 -21.84 9.13 13.37
C PHE A 241 -22.05 8.70 14.84
N GLY A 242 -22.61 9.58 15.69
CA GLY A 242 -22.93 9.23 17.08
C GLY A 242 -23.90 8.06 17.19
N GLU A 243 -24.95 8.05 16.38
CA GLU A 243 -25.94 6.97 16.34
C GLU A 243 -25.36 5.68 15.75
N LEU A 244 -24.44 5.79 14.77
CA LEU A 244 -23.68 4.65 14.26
C LEU A 244 -22.85 3.99 15.37
N ILE A 245 -22.16 4.79 16.20
CA ILE A 245 -21.34 4.28 17.31
C ILE A 245 -22.18 3.68 18.44
N GLU A 246 -23.34 4.26 18.74
CA GLU A 246 -24.29 3.69 19.70
C GLU A 246 -24.73 2.28 19.30
N ASN A 247 -24.82 2.01 18.00
CA ASN A 247 -25.22 0.73 17.43
C ASN A 247 -24.05 -0.14 16.95
N ARG A 248 -22.79 0.20 17.27
CA ARG A 248 -21.58 -0.45 16.71
C ARG A 248 -21.61 -1.98 16.76
N GLU A 249 -22.05 -2.58 17.88
CA GLU A 249 -22.01 -4.03 18.07
C GLU A 249 -23.04 -4.73 17.20
N LEU A 250 -24.20 -4.10 17.01
CA LEU A 250 -25.23 -4.57 16.10
C LEU A 250 -24.74 -4.48 14.65
N ILE A 251 -24.14 -3.34 14.26
CA ILE A 251 -23.63 -3.12 12.91
C ILE A 251 -22.52 -4.12 12.56
N ILE A 252 -21.53 -4.31 13.44
CA ILE A 252 -20.46 -5.29 13.23
C ILE A 252 -21.07 -6.68 13.00
N LYS A 253 -22.07 -7.07 13.81
CA LYS A 253 -22.77 -8.34 13.64
C LYS A 253 -23.53 -8.41 12.32
N GLU A 254 -24.14 -7.33 11.85
CA GLU A 254 -24.79 -7.26 10.54
C GLU A 254 -23.78 -7.42 9.40
N ILE A 255 -22.66 -6.69 9.45
CA ILE A 255 -21.58 -6.79 8.46
C ILE A 255 -21.04 -8.23 8.39
N LEU A 256 -20.76 -8.85 9.54
CA LEU A 256 -20.31 -10.24 9.61
C LEU A 256 -21.33 -11.26 9.04
N ASN A 257 -22.62 -10.96 9.08
CA ASN A 257 -23.68 -11.84 8.53
C ASN A 257 -24.04 -11.53 7.07
N SER A 258 -23.62 -10.38 6.54
CA SER A 258 -24.03 -9.84 5.23
C SER A 258 -23.40 -10.53 4.02
N LYS A 259 -22.33 -11.31 4.22
CA LYS A 259 -21.44 -11.81 3.15
C LYS A 259 -20.52 -10.78 2.50
N ALA A 260 -20.52 -9.52 2.95
CA ALA A 260 -19.63 -8.48 2.41
C ALA A 260 -18.14 -8.83 2.54
N ILE A 261 -17.74 -9.36 3.70
CA ILE A 261 -16.35 -9.76 3.96
C ILE A 261 -15.99 -10.97 3.10
N GLU A 262 -16.81 -12.02 3.09
CA GLU A 262 -16.55 -13.21 2.26
C GLU A 262 -16.52 -12.87 0.77
N TYR A 263 -17.39 -11.99 0.30
CA TYR A 263 -17.41 -11.50 -1.07
C TYR A 263 -16.11 -10.75 -1.42
N THR A 264 -15.66 -9.85 -0.55
CA THR A 264 -14.40 -9.12 -0.71
C THR A 264 -13.21 -10.08 -0.74
N LEU A 265 -13.18 -11.08 0.15
CA LEU A 265 -12.12 -12.09 0.19
C LEU A 265 -12.12 -12.98 -1.06
N ILE A 266 -13.28 -13.30 -1.65
CA ILE A 266 -13.37 -14.00 -2.93
C ILE A 266 -12.72 -13.17 -4.04
N TYR A 267 -13.00 -11.87 -4.11
CA TYR A 267 -12.35 -10.99 -5.10
C TYR A 267 -10.85 -10.87 -4.87
N LYS A 268 -10.41 -10.79 -3.60
CA LYS A 268 -8.99 -10.87 -3.25
C LYS A 268 -8.35 -12.14 -3.82
N GLU A 269 -8.99 -13.30 -3.66
CA GLU A 269 -8.48 -14.56 -4.22
C GLU A 269 -8.47 -14.58 -5.75
N ILE A 270 -9.46 -14.00 -6.42
CA ILE A 270 -9.47 -13.86 -7.88
C ILE A 270 -8.21 -13.10 -8.36
N PHE A 271 -7.85 -12.00 -7.70
CA PHE A 271 -6.65 -11.25 -8.07
C PHE A 271 -5.35 -11.98 -7.75
N VAL A 272 -5.30 -12.74 -6.64
CA VAL A 272 -4.17 -13.64 -6.37
C VAL A 272 -4.02 -14.70 -7.47
N GLN A 273 -5.12 -15.33 -7.92
CA GLN A 273 -5.04 -16.32 -8.99
C GLN A 273 -4.60 -15.70 -10.32
N LYS A 274 -5.09 -14.51 -10.68
CA LYS A 274 -4.61 -13.77 -11.87
C LYS A 274 -3.11 -13.49 -11.79
N ALA A 275 -2.61 -13.07 -10.62
CA ALA A 275 -1.17 -12.87 -10.41
C ALA A 275 -0.39 -14.19 -10.60
N LEU A 276 -0.87 -15.28 -9.99
CA LEU A 276 -0.22 -16.59 -10.08
C LEU A 276 -0.19 -17.16 -11.51
N GLU A 277 -1.24 -16.94 -12.31
CA GLU A 277 -1.26 -17.34 -13.72
C GLU A 277 -0.15 -16.67 -14.52
N ILE A 278 0.07 -15.37 -14.30
CA ILE A 278 1.15 -14.62 -14.95
C ILE A 278 2.52 -15.07 -14.44
N VAL A 279 2.68 -15.20 -13.11
CA VAL A 279 3.93 -15.64 -12.48
C VAL A 279 4.38 -16.99 -13.04
N LYS A 280 3.48 -17.97 -13.21
CA LYS A 280 3.78 -19.28 -13.81
C LYS A 280 4.27 -19.19 -15.27
N GLY A 281 3.94 -18.12 -15.98
CA GLY A 281 4.40 -17.86 -17.35
C GLY A 281 5.77 -17.19 -17.44
N ILE A 282 6.35 -16.76 -16.31
CA ILE A 282 7.63 -16.05 -16.27
C ILE A 282 8.75 -17.01 -15.91
N ALA A 283 9.85 -16.95 -16.68
CA ALA A 283 11.07 -17.69 -16.36
C ALA A 283 11.89 -16.92 -15.31
N PHE A 284 11.82 -17.36 -14.05
CA PHE A 284 12.67 -16.81 -12.98
C PHE A 284 14.04 -17.48 -12.96
N SER A 285 15.07 -16.71 -12.57
CA SER A 285 16.44 -17.21 -12.47
C SER A 285 16.69 -17.97 -11.17
N ASN A 286 15.87 -17.72 -10.13
CA ASN A 286 16.02 -18.33 -8.80
C ASN A 286 14.70 -18.98 -8.33
N GLN A 287 14.57 -20.28 -8.60
CA GLN A 287 13.37 -21.07 -8.26
C GLN A 287 13.05 -21.09 -6.77
N LYS A 288 14.07 -21.08 -5.89
CA LYS A 288 13.82 -21.06 -4.45
C LYS A 288 13.06 -19.79 -4.03
N LYS A 289 13.47 -18.66 -4.59
CA LYS A 289 12.85 -17.35 -4.31
C LYS A 289 11.50 -17.19 -4.96
N GLU A 290 11.32 -17.79 -6.14
CA GLU A 290 9.99 -17.94 -6.75
C GLU A 290 9.03 -18.71 -5.84
N TYR A 291 9.45 -19.85 -5.27
CA TYR A 291 8.61 -20.59 -4.31
C TYR A 291 8.28 -19.78 -3.06
N GLU A 292 9.26 -19.05 -2.50
CA GLU A 292 9.05 -18.14 -1.36
C GLU A 292 8.00 -17.06 -1.69
N PHE A 293 8.07 -16.50 -2.90
CA PHE A 293 7.09 -15.52 -3.37
C PHE A 293 5.69 -16.12 -3.54
N ILE A 294 5.58 -17.29 -4.15
CA ILE A 294 4.30 -17.97 -4.33
C ILE A 294 3.68 -18.32 -2.96
N ASP A 295 4.48 -18.80 -2.01
CA ASP A 295 4.01 -19.09 -0.65
C ASP A 295 3.53 -17.81 0.07
N PHE A 296 4.26 -16.71 -0.09
CA PHE A 296 3.84 -15.39 0.36
C PHE A 296 2.47 -14.99 -0.23
N LEU A 297 2.25 -15.16 -1.54
CA LEU A 297 0.97 -14.85 -2.20
C LEU A 297 -0.21 -15.69 -1.68
N LEU A 298 0.06 -16.95 -1.34
CA LEU A 298 -0.94 -17.88 -0.80
C LEU A 298 -1.18 -17.71 0.71
N GLY A 299 -0.51 -16.75 1.35
CA GLY A 299 -0.67 -16.47 2.79
C GLY A 299 0.11 -17.41 3.71
N GLY A 300 1.10 -18.13 3.17
CA GLY A 300 1.99 -19.04 3.92
C GLY A 300 3.04 -18.32 4.79
N GLY A 301 3.28 -17.03 4.53
CA GLY A 301 4.19 -16.20 5.31
C GLY A 301 3.54 -15.53 6.51
N LYS A 302 3.21 -16.30 7.55
CA LYS A 302 3.00 -15.77 8.92
C LYS A 302 4.29 -15.86 9.73
#